data_AF-A0A1C6EVM9-F1
#
_entry.id   AF-A0A1C6EVM9-F1
#
_cell.length_a   1.000
_cell.length_b   1.000
_cell.length_c   1.000
_cell.angle_alpha   90.00
_cell.angle_beta   90.00
_cell.angle_gamma   90.00
#
_symmetry.space_group_name_H-M   'P 1'
#
loop_
_entity.id
_entity.type
_entity.pdbx_description
1 polymer ?
#
loop_
_entity_poly.entity_id
_entity_poly.type
_entity_poly.pdbx_seq_one_letter_code
_entity_poly.pdbx_strand_id
1 'polypeptide(L)'
;MRKIRAGIVKKLEGAKLTNSELSIFLYLCQYQTDIGTVSGIYYKDICAALDLSYQTFYSGLYKLRDCGLITLWKADHIDWDIQIVGNDCSNIEEVKKEGYLSVADGLFASKKFQKLKVNEKIMAMRLLIYCRSGQRTYKEAKENFRKKMTQLLGCKLRALKEYLTALKALFYIGIKDGMYLITIRREIADRDWRAAKDTELEYGQQVHAACNRKKIKEDEQAKKDTAELAKQYRQDIKAMQEAGTLPSDLFGYLIGKAVKEGGMTGKLNPKYIHKILRLEIANFYKKG
;
A
#
# COMPACT_ATOMS: atom_id res chain seq x y z
N MET A 1 -4.44 5.11 -1.46
CA MET A 1 -3.89 5.78 -0.25
C MET A 1 -2.78 4.93 0.35
N ARG A 2 -1.55 5.42 0.54
CA ARG A 2 -0.38 4.59 0.93
C ARG A 2 -0.17 4.46 2.44
N LYS A 3 -1.21 4.18 3.22
CA LYS A 3 -1.13 4.13 4.69
C LYS A 3 -1.32 2.72 5.25
N ILE A 4 -0.66 2.43 6.36
CA ILE A 4 -0.81 1.21 7.15
C ILE A 4 -1.19 1.64 8.57
N ARG A 5 -2.41 1.34 9.02
CA ARG A 5 -2.88 1.65 10.37
C ARG A 5 -2.02 0.96 11.44
N ALA A 6 -1.86 1.58 12.60
CA ALA A 6 -1.03 1.03 13.69
C ALA A 6 -1.52 -0.34 14.18
N GLY A 7 -2.83 -0.62 14.09
CA GLY A 7 -3.45 -1.92 14.35
C GLY A 7 -2.99 -3.02 13.39
N ILE A 8 -2.69 -2.68 12.14
CA ILE A 8 -2.13 -3.66 11.18
C ILE A 8 -0.70 -4.02 11.55
N VAL A 9 0.11 -3.04 11.95
CA VAL A 9 1.47 -3.32 12.47
C VAL A 9 1.41 -4.22 13.70
N LYS A 10 0.36 -4.10 14.52
CA LYS A 10 0.12 -5.02 15.66
C LYS A 10 -0.16 -6.46 15.22
N LYS A 11 -0.87 -6.66 14.12
CA LYS A 11 -1.08 -8.00 13.55
C LYS A 11 0.24 -8.59 13.01
N LEU A 12 1.07 -7.77 12.35
CA LEU A 12 2.36 -8.20 11.80
C LEU A 12 3.31 -8.73 12.88
N GLU A 13 3.34 -8.11 14.07
CA GLU A 13 4.18 -8.52 15.21
C GLU A 13 3.95 -9.99 15.62
N GLY A 14 2.72 -10.49 15.52
CA GLY A 14 2.37 -11.88 15.86
C GLY A 14 2.32 -12.85 14.67
N ALA A 15 2.38 -12.36 13.43
CA ALA A 15 2.10 -13.17 12.24
C ALA A 15 3.23 -14.15 11.87
N LYS A 16 4.44 -13.98 12.44
CA LYS A 16 5.63 -14.80 12.17
C LYS A 16 5.91 -14.95 10.67
N LEU A 17 5.93 -13.81 9.97
CA LEU A 17 6.14 -13.78 8.52
C LEU A 17 7.60 -14.04 8.14
N THR A 18 7.81 -14.46 6.90
CA THR A 18 9.12 -14.40 6.23
C THR A 18 9.38 -13.01 5.63
N ASN A 19 10.62 -12.75 5.20
CA ASN A 19 10.96 -11.50 4.51
C ASN A 19 10.17 -11.32 3.20
N SER A 20 9.96 -12.41 2.45
CA SER A 20 9.22 -12.36 1.18
C SER A 20 7.74 -12.08 1.43
N GLU A 21 7.12 -12.71 2.43
CA GLU A 21 5.72 -12.43 2.82
C GLU A 21 5.51 -10.97 3.24
N LEU A 22 6.40 -10.41 4.07
CA LEU A 22 6.33 -9.01 4.44
C LEU A 22 6.53 -8.09 3.22
N SER A 23 7.40 -8.47 2.28
CA SER A 23 7.65 -7.69 1.06
C SER A 23 6.43 -7.69 0.13
N ILE A 24 5.75 -8.83 -0.03
CA ILE A 24 4.47 -8.93 -0.74
C ILE A 24 3.43 -8.03 -0.05
N PHE A 25 3.30 -8.12 1.27
CA PHE A 25 2.36 -7.29 2.02
C PHE A 25 2.61 -5.79 1.81
N LEU A 26 3.87 -5.35 1.95
CA LEU A 26 4.25 -3.95 1.74
C LEU A 26 4.03 -3.51 0.29
N TYR A 27 4.27 -4.38 -0.69
CA TYR A 27 3.97 -4.11 -2.10
C TYR A 27 2.48 -3.84 -2.29
N LEU A 28 1.59 -4.69 -1.75
CA LEU A 28 0.14 -4.48 -1.82
C LEU A 28 -0.28 -3.13 -1.22
N CYS A 29 0.32 -2.76 -0.08
CA CYS A 29 0.05 -1.47 0.56
C CYS A 29 0.43 -0.24 -0.30
N GLN A 30 1.26 -0.38 -1.34
CA GLN A 30 1.63 0.72 -2.24
C GLN A 30 0.50 1.09 -3.20
N TYR A 31 -0.34 0.13 -3.57
CA TYR A 31 -1.35 0.28 -4.63
C TYR A 31 -2.79 0.30 -4.11
N GLN A 32 -2.97 0.22 -2.79
CA GLN A 32 -4.29 0.15 -2.17
C GLN A 32 -5.09 1.45 -2.29
N THR A 33 -6.42 1.32 -2.31
CA THR A 33 -7.40 2.39 -2.11
C THR A 33 -7.38 2.93 -0.68
N ASP A 34 -8.20 3.94 -0.39
CA ASP A 34 -8.39 4.41 0.98
C ASP A 34 -9.03 3.37 1.91
N ILE A 35 -9.93 2.53 1.42
CA ILE A 35 -10.53 1.43 2.19
C ILE A 35 -9.64 0.17 2.26
N GLY A 36 -8.44 0.19 1.68
CA GLY A 36 -7.48 -0.90 1.75
C GLY A 36 -7.65 -2.00 0.70
N THR A 37 -8.34 -1.73 -0.41
CA THR A 37 -8.52 -2.67 -1.53
C THR A 37 -7.41 -2.50 -2.57
N VAL A 38 -6.93 -3.58 -3.18
CA VAL A 38 -6.01 -3.56 -4.32
C VAL A 38 -6.59 -4.42 -5.44
N SER A 39 -6.74 -3.85 -6.63
CA SER A 39 -7.34 -4.53 -7.77
C SER A 39 -6.31 -5.12 -8.74
N GLY A 40 -6.66 -6.24 -9.36
CA GLY A 40 -5.93 -6.83 -10.49
C GLY A 40 -4.50 -7.22 -10.16
N ILE A 41 -4.30 -7.85 -9.01
CA ILE A 41 -3.02 -8.42 -8.61
C ILE A 41 -2.69 -9.60 -9.52
N TYR A 42 -1.77 -9.37 -10.46
CA TYR A 42 -1.24 -10.39 -11.34
C TYR A 42 0.11 -10.90 -10.85
N TYR A 43 0.25 -12.22 -10.71
CA TYR A 43 1.43 -12.82 -10.06
C TYR A 43 2.74 -12.46 -10.76
N LYS A 44 2.75 -12.35 -12.09
CA LYS A 44 3.98 -12.06 -12.85
C LYS A 44 4.54 -10.69 -12.51
N ASP A 45 3.67 -9.70 -12.33
CA ASP A 45 4.06 -8.32 -12.05
C ASP A 45 4.74 -8.23 -10.68
N ILE A 46 4.16 -8.88 -9.68
CA ILE A 46 4.73 -8.91 -8.32
C ILE A 46 6.02 -9.71 -8.28
N CYS A 47 6.06 -10.86 -8.96
CA CYS A 47 7.26 -11.69 -9.02
C CYS A 47 8.43 -10.94 -9.68
N ALA A 48 8.16 -10.20 -10.75
CA ALA A 48 9.16 -9.36 -11.40
C ALA A 48 9.59 -8.18 -10.50
N ALA A 49 8.64 -7.52 -9.82
CA ALA A 49 8.93 -6.35 -8.99
C ALA A 49 9.71 -6.69 -7.71
N LEU A 50 9.48 -7.89 -7.14
CA LEU A 50 10.09 -8.32 -5.88
C LEU A 50 11.18 -9.39 -6.04
N ASP A 51 11.52 -9.77 -7.27
CA ASP A 51 12.44 -10.86 -7.59
C ASP A 51 12.09 -12.16 -6.85
N LEU A 52 10.84 -12.61 -7.05
CA LEU A 52 10.29 -13.80 -6.39
C LEU A 52 10.00 -14.91 -7.39
N SER A 53 10.18 -16.16 -6.95
CA SER A 53 9.59 -17.30 -7.65
C SER A 53 8.06 -17.28 -7.55
N TYR A 54 7.38 -17.88 -8.52
CA TYR A 54 5.93 -18.00 -8.50
C TYR A 54 5.44 -18.77 -7.26
N GLN A 55 6.15 -19.83 -6.87
CA GLN A 55 5.84 -20.59 -5.66
C GLN A 55 5.92 -19.71 -4.40
N THR A 56 6.98 -18.92 -4.26
CA THR A 56 7.14 -17.98 -3.14
C THR A 56 6.01 -16.95 -3.09
N PHE A 57 5.57 -16.45 -4.25
CA PHE A 57 4.42 -15.56 -4.33
C PHE A 57 3.14 -16.22 -3.81
N TYR A 58 2.76 -17.40 -4.32
CA TYR A 58 1.52 -18.07 -3.91
C TYR A 58 1.53 -18.48 -2.45
N SER A 59 2.61 -19.12 -1.99
CA SER A 59 2.76 -19.49 -0.58
C SER A 59 2.71 -18.27 0.33
N GLY A 60 3.37 -17.17 -0.05
CA GLY A 60 3.34 -15.93 0.70
C GLY A 60 1.95 -15.30 0.75
N LEU A 61 1.24 -15.27 -0.37
CA LEU A 61 -0.12 -14.72 -0.45
C LEU A 61 -1.10 -15.50 0.42
N TYR A 62 -1.06 -16.83 0.39
CA TYR A 62 -1.88 -17.67 1.26
C TYR A 62 -1.50 -17.53 2.73
N LYS A 63 -0.20 -17.40 3.04
CA LYS A 63 0.24 -17.12 4.41
C LYS A 63 -0.32 -15.80 4.94
N LEU A 64 -0.33 -14.73 4.13
CA LEU A 64 -0.94 -13.45 4.49
C LEU A 64 -2.45 -13.59 4.75
N ARG A 65 -3.16 -14.38 3.93
CA ARG A 65 -4.57 -14.70 4.12
C ARG A 65 -4.81 -15.46 5.43
N ASP A 66 -4.05 -16.52 5.67
CA ASP A 66 -4.22 -17.40 6.82
C ASP A 66 -3.87 -16.69 8.14
N CYS A 67 -3.00 -15.67 8.08
CA CYS A 67 -2.73 -14.76 9.20
C CYS A 67 -3.81 -13.68 9.40
N GLY A 68 -4.86 -13.63 8.57
CA GLY A 68 -5.93 -12.63 8.65
C GLY A 68 -5.47 -11.20 8.31
N LEU A 69 -4.39 -11.07 7.54
CA LEU A 69 -3.89 -9.77 7.06
C LEU A 69 -4.59 -9.34 5.77
N ILE A 70 -4.98 -10.29 4.94
CA ILE A 70 -5.70 -10.04 3.69
C ILE A 70 -6.86 -11.01 3.48
N THR A 71 -7.85 -10.60 2.70
CA THR A 71 -8.74 -11.51 1.97
C THR A 71 -8.52 -11.33 0.48
N LEU A 72 -8.85 -12.34 -0.31
CA LEU A 72 -8.67 -12.33 -1.75
C LEU A 72 -9.86 -12.99 -2.46
N TRP A 73 -10.24 -12.44 -3.60
CA TRP A 73 -11.26 -12.99 -4.48
C TRP A 73 -10.82 -12.85 -5.93
N LYS A 74 -11.42 -13.65 -6.81
CA LYS A 74 -11.21 -13.54 -8.24
C LYS A 74 -12.33 -12.73 -8.86
N ALA A 75 -12.04 -11.48 -9.23
CA ALA A 75 -12.93 -10.70 -10.09
C ALA A 75 -12.76 -11.08 -11.58
N ASP A 76 -11.61 -11.67 -11.93
CA ASP A 76 -11.32 -12.24 -13.24
C ASP A 76 -10.56 -13.58 -13.08
N HIS A 77 -10.52 -14.39 -14.14
CA HIS A 77 -9.80 -15.67 -14.12
C HIS A 77 -8.28 -15.53 -13.95
N ILE A 78 -7.70 -14.42 -14.42
CA ILE A 78 -6.24 -14.21 -14.51
C ILE A 78 -5.61 -13.54 -13.29
N ASP A 79 -6.38 -12.82 -12.48
CA ASP A 79 -5.87 -11.98 -11.39
C ASP A 79 -6.66 -12.15 -10.09
N TRP A 80 -6.17 -11.52 -9.03
CA TRP A 80 -6.86 -11.42 -7.74
C TRP A 80 -7.15 -9.97 -7.40
N ASP A 81 -8.32 -9.73 -6.82
CA ASP A 81 -8.56 -8.55 -6.02
C ASP A 81 -8.33 -8.90 -4.55
N ILE A 82 -7.78 -7.94 -3.80
CA ILE A 82 -7.33 -8.13 -2.43
C ILE A 82 -7.91 -7.04 -1.54
N GLN A 83 -8.35 -7.41 -0.34
CA GLN A 83 -8.66 -6.48 0.73
C GLN A 83 -7.64 -6.65 1.85
N ILE A 84 -7.00 -5.55 2.26
CA ILE A 84 -6.14 -5.51 3.46
C ILE A 84 -7.05 -5.36 4.68
N VAL A 85 -7.08 -6.40 5.52
CA VAL A 85 -8.11 -6.56 6.56
C VAL A 85 -7.84 -5.61 7.73
N GLY A 86 -8.75 -4.65 7.93
CA GLY A 86 -8.69 -3.66 9.00
C GLY A 86 -7.84 -2.44 8.67
N ASN A 87 -7.60 -2.16 7.38
CA ASN A 87 -6.82 -1.01 6.93
C ASN A 87 -7.66 0.08 6.25
N ASP A 88 -8.94 0.18 6.59
CA ASP A 88 -9.80 1.26 6.10
C ASP A 88 -9.32 2.61 6.65
N CYS A 89 -8.91 3.49 5.74
CA CYS A 89 -8.39 4.81 6.01
C CYS A 89 -9.27 5.95 5.46
N SER A 90 -10.52 5.66 5.11
CA SER A 90 -11.50 6.64 4.65
C SER A 90 -11.72 7.75 5.71
N ASN A 91 -11.81 7.38 6.99
CA ASN A 91 -11.83 8.34 8.11
C ASN A 91 -10.41 8.71 8.56
N ILE A 92 -9.84 9.73 7.92
CA ILE A 92 -8.46 10.14 8.18
C ILE A 92 -8.22 10.70 9.60
N GLU A 93 -9.24 11.24 10.26
CA GLU A 93 -9.09 11.78 11.62
C GLU A 93 -8.88 10.65 12.63
N GLU A 94 -9.66 9.58 12.53
CA GLU A 94 -9.51 8.38 13.34
C GLU A 94 -8.14 7.72 13.10
N VAL A 95 -7.75 7.58 11.83
CA VAL A 95 -6.45 7.01 11.45
C VAL A 95 -5.28 7.82 12.04
N LYS A 96 -5.39 9.15 12.10
CA LYS A 96 -4.38 10.01 12.74
C LYS A 96 -4.33 9.81 14.25
N LYS A 97 -5.50 9.67 14.92
CA LYS A 97 -5.58 9.42 16.36
C LYS A 97 -4.98 8.05 16.74
N GLU A 98 -5.24 7.02 15.95
CA GLU A 98 -4.66 5.68 16.14
C GLU A 98 -3.15 5.65 15.83
N GLY A 99 -2.73 6.43 14.84
CA GLY A 99 -1.39 6.40 14.27
C GLY A 99 -1.31 5.47 13.05
N TYR A 100 -0.42 5.82 12.12
CA TYR A 100 -0.20 5.07 10.89
C TYR A 100 1.22 5.23 10.36
N LEU A 101 1.61 4.31 9.49
CA LEU A 101 2.81 4.41 8.66
C LEU A 101 2.40 4.75 7.23
N SER A 102 3.22 5.52 6.54
CA SER A 102 3.03 5.75 5.11
C SER A 102 4.07 4.92 4.36
N VAL A 103 3.67 4.04 3.44
CA VAL A 103 4.66 3.30 2.63
C VAL A 103 5.44 4.21 1.67
N ALA A 104 5.07 5.50 1.59
CA ALA A 104 5.85 6.56 0.95
C ALA A 104 6.96 7.15 1.84
N ASP A 105 7.06 6.72 3.10
CA ASP A 105 8.11 7.18 4.01
C ASP A 105 9.48 6.69 3.54
N GLY A 106 10.52 7.53 3.72
CA GLY A 106 11.90 7.20 3.37
C GLY A 106 12.41 5.89 4.00
N LEU A 107 11.81 5.46 5.11
CA LEU A 107 12.01 4.13 5.68
C LEU A 107 11.89 3.01 4.64
N PHE A 108 10.78 2.97 3.89
CA PHE A 108 10.48 1.85 2.99
C PHE A 108 11.30 1.90 1.70
N ALA A 109 11.74 3.09 1.29
CA ALA A 109 12.68 3.29 0.18
C ALA A 109 14.15 2.99 0.58
N SER A 110 14.45 2.87 1.88
CA SER A 110 15.81 2.75 2.36
C SER A 110 16.41 1.37 2.09
N LYS A 111 17.55 1.34 1.38
CA LYS A 111 18.39 0.12 1.25
C LYS A 111 18.77 -0.47 2.62
N LYS A 112 18.88 0.36 3.66
CA LYS A 112 19.17 -0.10 5.04
C LYS A 112 17.99 -0.91 5.58
N PHE A 113 16.76 -0.45 5.38
CA PHE A 113 15.55 -1.18 5.78
C PHE A 113 15.37 -2.47 4.99
N GLN A 114 15.60 -2.44 3.67
CA GLN A 114 15.46 -3.62 2.81
C GLN A 114 16.34 -4.80 3.27
N LYS A 115 17.57 -4.50 3.74
CA LYS A 115 18.54 -5.50 4.24
C LYS A 115 18.19 -6.10 5.61
N LEU A 116 17.25 -5.51 6.36
CA LEU A 116 16.87 -6.01 7.67
C LEU A 116 16.15 -7.36 7.58
N LYS A 117 16.28 -8.17 8.63
CA LYS A 117 15.46 -9.37 8.84
C LYS A 117 14.01 -8.97 9.14
N VAL A 118 13.08 -9.87 8.91
CA VAL A 118 11.62 -9.59 9.04
C VAL A 118 11.23 -8.99 10.39
N ASN A 119 11.70 -9.54 11.51
CA ASN A 119 11.39 -9.01 12.85
C ASN A 119 12.06 -7.66 13.13
N GLU A 120 13.24 -7.41 12.54
CA GLU A 120 13.88 -6.10 12.59
C GLU A 120 13.07 -5.06 11.81
N LYS A 121 12.54 -5.43 10.63
CA LYS A 121 11.64 -4.57 9.84
C LYS A 121 10.36 -4.23 10.60
N ILE A 122 9.71 -5.23 11.18
CA ILE A 122 8.48 -5.04 11.97
C ILE A 122 8.77 -4.16 13.20
N MET A 123 9.90 -4.37 13.88
CA MET A 123 10.31 -3.52 14.99
C MET A 123 10.59 -2.06 14.54
N ALA A 124 11.23 -1.87 13.38
CA ALA A 124 11.45 -0.53 12.81
C ALA A 124 10.10 0.18 12.53
N MET A 125 9.15 -0.53 11.94
CA MET A 125 7.79 -0.04 11.68
C MET A 125 7.10 0.38 12.99
N ARG A 126 7.19 -0.44 14.04
CA ARG A 126 6.59 -0.10 15.35
C ARG A 126 7.25 1.13 15.99
N LEU A 127 8.58 1.20 15.99
CA LEU A 127 9.31 2.33 16.54
C LEU A 127 9.01 3.64 15.80
N LEU A 128 8.80 3.57 14.47
CA LEU A 128 8.40 4.72 13.69
C LEU A 128 7.02 5.26 14.13
N ILE A 129 6.06 4.39 14.43
CA ILE A 129 4.76 4.80 15.00
C ILE A 129 4.98 5.54 16.32
N TYR A 130 5.77 4.98 17.24
CA TYR A 130 6.03 5.61 18.54
C TYR A 130 6.76 6.95 18.46
N CYS A 131 7.69 7.09 17.51
CA CYS A 131 8.37 8.36 17.31
C CYS A 131 7.42 9.44 16.78
N ARG A 132 6.41 9.06 15.99
CA ARG A 132 5.44 9.99 15.36
C ARG A 132 4.29 10.38 16.26
N SER A 133 3.92 9.56 17.25
CA SER A 133 2.90 9.90 18.23
C SER A 133 3.34 10.98 19.24
N GLY A 134 4.59 11.46 19.17
CA GLY A 134 5.14 12.49 20.05
C GLY A 134 6.16 13.41 19.35
N GLN A 135 7.18 13.89 20.08
CA GLN A 135 8.18 14.85 19.59
C GLN A 135 9.35 14.21 18.80
N ARG A 136 9.07 13.29 17.86
CA ARG A 136 10.08 12.53 17.06
C ARG A 136 11.02 11.60 17.85
N THR A 137 11.03 11.70 19.18
CA THR A 137 11.81 10.86 20.09
C THR A 137 10.87 10.09 21.00
N TYR A 138 10.94 8.77 20.91
CA TYR A 138 10.29 7.86 21.83
C TYR A 138 11.16 7.66 23.09
N LYS A 139 10.52 7.68 24.27
CA LYS A 139 11.17 7.47 25.55
C LYS A 139 10.40 6.42 26.35
N GLU A 140 11.12 5.44 26.90
CA GLU A 140 10.52 4.42 27.77
C GLU A 140 11.57 3.84 28.72
N ALA A 141 11.19 3.50 29.95
CA ALA A 141 12.07 2.83 30.89
C ALA A 141 12.63 1.53 30.28
N LYS A 142 13.93 1.30 30.48
CA LYS A 142 14.68 0.21 29.82
C LYS A 142 14.04 -1.16 30.00
N GLU A 143 13.62 -1.48 31.22
CA GLU A 143 13.03 -2.79 31.53
C GLU A 143 11.62 -2.93 30.95
N ASN A 144 10.81 -1.88 30.98
CA ASN A 144 9.48 -1.86 30.35
C ASN A 144 9.58 -2.05 28.84
N PHE A 145 10.50 -1.32 28.19
CA PHE A 145 10.76 -1.44 26.76
C PHE A 145 11.17 -2.86 26.37
N ARG A 146 12.10 -3.45 27.12
CA ARG A 146 12.59 -4.81 26.86
C ARG A 146 11.48 -5.84 27.00
N LYS A 147 10.71 -5.78 28.08
CA LYS A 147 9.57 -6.68 28.33
C LYS A 147 8.53 -6.56 27.21
N LYS A 148 8.16 -5.33 26.87
CA LYS A 148 7.19 -5.02 25.81
C LYS A 148 7.64 -5.55 24.45
N MET A 149 8.86 -5.24 24.02
CA MET A 149 9.34 -5.63 22.68
C MET A 149 9.60 -7.14 22.56
N THR A 150 10.11 -7.78 23.62
CA THR A 150 10.28 -9.24 23.62
C THR A 150 8.93 -9.97 23.56
N GLN A 151 7.91 -9.46 24.26
CA GLN A 151 6.55 -9.99 24.22
C GLN A 151 5.90 -9.79 22.85
N LEU A 152 5.97 -8.57 22.29
CA LEU A 152 5.36 -8.26 20.99
C LEU A 152 5.94 -9.11 19.85
N LEU A 153 7.26 -9.26 19.81
CA LEU A 153 7.96 -9.98 18.75
C LEU A 153 8.15 -11.48 19.04
N GLY A 154 7.69 -11.96 20.21
CA GLY A 154 7.88 -13.34 20.65
C GLY A 154 9.35 -13.79 20.67
N CYS A 155 10.27 -12.92 21.10
CA CYS A 155 11.71 -13.15 21.01
C CYS A 155 12.43 -13.04 22.37
N LYS A 156 13.62 -13.64 22.47
CA LYS A 156 14.47 -13.53 23.66
C LYS A 156 15.20 -12.18 23.70
N LEU A 157 15.60 -11.75 24.89
CA LEU A 157 16.32 -10.49 25.09
C LEU A 157 17.61 -10.37 24.25
N ARG A 158 18.30 -11.49 24.00
CA ARG A 158 19.48 -11.52 23.12
C ARG A 158 19.14 -11.08 21.70
N ALA A 159 18.09 -11.66 21.10
CA ALA A 159 17.61 -11.28 19.77
C ALA A 159 17.18 -9.80 19.73
N LEU A 160 16.48 -9.32 20.78
CA LEU A 160 16.11 -7.91 20.88
C LEU A 160 17.35 -6.97 20.84
N LYS A 161 18.45 -7.33 21.50
CA LYS A 161 19.70 -6.54 21.46
C LYS A 161 20.32 -6.53 20.05
N GLU A 162 20.27 -7.65 19.34
CA GLU A 162 20.73 -7.75 17.96
C GLU A 162 19.87 -6.85 17.05
N TYR A 163 18.54 -6.89 17.21
CA TYR A 163 17.62 -6.02 16.45
C TYR A 163 17.91 -4.54 16.71
N LEU A 164 18.02 -4.12 17.98
CA LEU A 164 18.37 -2.74 18.34
C LEU A 164 19.70 -2.29 17.72
N THR A 165 20.67 -3.20 17.59
CA THR A 165 21.96 -2.91 16.96
C THR A 165 21.80 -2.66 15.47
N ALA A 166 21.06 -3.53 14.76
CA ALA A 166 20.75 -3.35 13.34
C ALA A 166 19.98 -2.03 13.08
N LEU A 167 19.05 -1.69 13.98
CA LEU A 167 18.21 -0.50 13.86
C LEU A 167 18.94 0.83 14.09
N LYS A 168 20.18 0.84 14.62
CA LYS A 168 21.00 2.07 14.72
C LYS A 168 21.27 2.74 13.38
N ALA A 169 21.17 1.98 12.28
CA ALA A 169 21.30 2.51 10.92
C ALA A 169 20.11 3.41 10.51
N LEU A 170 18.95 3.23 11.16
CA LEU A 170 17.68 3.92 10.87
C LEU A 170 17.26 4.89 11.99
N PHE A 171 17.66 4.61 13.23
CA PHE A 171 17.32 5.39 14.41
C PHE A 171 18.58 5.77 15.21
N TYR A 172 18.54 6.90 15.89
CA TYR A 172 19.43 7.16 17.01
C TYR A 172 18.88 6.43 18.24
N ILE A 173 19.63 5.47 18.77
CA ILE A 173 19.21 4.62 19.89
C ILE A 173 20.25 4.75 21.00
N GLY A 174 19.84 5.33 22.12
CA GLY A 174 20.67 5.51 23.31
C GLY A 174 19.92 5.12 24.59
N ILE A 175 20.66 4.98 25.68
CA ILE A 175 20.11 4.87 27.02
C ILE A 175 20.60 6.07 27.82
N LYS A 176 19.69 6.78 28.46
CA LYS A 176 20.00 7.89 29.38
C LYS A 176 19.04 7.79 30.57
N ASP A 177 19.57 7.94 31.79
CA ASP A 177 18.78 7.92 33.03
C ASP A 177 17.88 6.68 33.16
N GLY A 178 18.41 5.51 32.79
CA GLY A 178 17.67 4.24 32.82
C GLY A 178 16.56 4.08 31.77
N MET A 179 16.43 5.02 30.84
CA MET A 179 15.41 5.01 29.78
C MET A 179 16.06 4.81 28.40
N TYR A 180 15.38 4.10 27.51
CA TYR A 180 15.67 4.16 26.09
C TYR A 180 15.21 5.51 25.53
N LEU A 181 16.07 6.14 24.74
CA LEU A 181 15.73 7.27 23.88
C LEU A 181 15.95 6.83 22.44
N ILE A 182 14.87 6.82 21.66
CA ILE A 182 14.86 6.37 20.28
C ILE A 182 14.34 7.51 19.41
N THR A 183 15.21 8.07 18.57
CA THR A 183 14.87 9.18 17.68
C THR A 183 15.03 8.74 16.24
N ILE A 184 14.04 9.03 15.39
CA ILE A 184 14.14 8.75 13.95
C ILE A 184 15.22 9.62 13.29
N ARG A 185 16.04 9.02 12.41
CA ARG A 185 16.97 9.78 11.55
C ARG A 185 16.19 10.53 10.47
N ARG A 186 16.56 11.78 10.17
CA ARG A 186 15.84 12.64 9.20
C ARG A 186 15.65 11.96 7.83
N GLU A 187 16.71 11.34 7.30
CA GLU A 187 16.70 10.58 6.04
C GLU A 187 15.66 9.45 5.96
N ILE A 188 15.18 8.97 7.11
CA ILE A 188 14.17 7.92 7.22
C ILE A 188 12.76 8.52 7.41
N ALA A 189 12.68 9.70 8.03
CA ALA A 189 11.43 10.39 8.33
C ALA A 189 10.86 11.12 7.12
N ASP A 190 11.74 11.64 6.26
CA ASP A 190 11.34 12.46 5.14
C ASP A 190 10.74 11.60 4.03
N ARG A 191 9.70 12.12 3.38
CA ARG A 191 9.07 11.47 2.24
C ARG A 191 10.07 11.44 1.08
N ASP A 192 10.10 10.33 0.35
CA ASP A 192 10.77 10.35 -0.95
C ASP A 192 9.94 11.20 -1.92
N TRP A 193 10.36 12.44 -2.15
CA TRP A 193 9.68 13.38 -3.05
C TRP A 193 9.72 12.95 -4.52
N ARG A 194 10.61 12.02 -4.87
CA ARG A 194 10.70 11.43 -6.21
C ARG A 194 9.72 10.27 -6.40
N ALA A 195 9.16 9.74 -5.32
CA ALA A 195 8.18 8.67 -5.39
C ALA A 195 6.88 9.18 -6.02
N ALA A 196 6.28 8.35 -6.88
CA ALA A 196 4.96 8.61 -7.46
C ALA A 196 3.94 8.99 -6.38
N LYS A 197 2.98 9.84 -6.72
CA LYS A 197 1.92 10.26 -5.79
C LYS A 197 1.01 9.05 -5.48
N ASP A 198 0.40 9.04 -4.30
CA ASP A 198 -0.49 7.95 -3.85
C ASP A 198 -1.56 7.62 -4.90
N THR A 199 -2.22 8.65 -5.45
CA THR A 199 -3.26 8.51 -6.47
C THR A 199 -2.72 8.06 -7.83
N GLU A 200 -1.45 8.31 -8.15
CA GLU A 200 -0.85 7.86 -9.41
C GLU A 200 -0.61 6.34 -9.39
N LEU A 201 -0.11 5.80 -8.28
CA LEU A 201 0.07 4.36 -8.12
C LEU A 201 -1.27 3.63 -8.05
N GLU A 202 -2.22 4.15 -7.26
CA GLU A 202 -3.56 3.57 -7.11
C GLU A 202 -4.32 3.53 -8.44
N TYR A 203 -4.49 4.68 -9.11
CA TYR A 203 -5.21 4.72 -10.38
C TYR A 203 -4.42 4.03 -11.51
N GLY A 204 -3.09 4.11 -11.51
CA GLY A 204 -2.26 3.36 -12.44
C GLY A 204 -2.48 1.84 -12.33
N GLN A 205 -2.57 1.31 -11.10
CA GLN A 205 -2.88 -0.10 -10.87
C GLN A 205 -4.29 -0.47 -11.33
N GLN A 206 -5.29 0.39 -11.12
CA GLN A 206 -6.66 0.14 -11.58
C GLN A 206 -6.74 0.15 -13.13
N VAL A 207 -6.03 1.06 -13.79
CA VAL A 207 -5.91 1.08 -15.26
C VAL A 207 -5.25 -0.20 -15.76
N HIS A 208 -4.14 -0.60 -15.13
CA HIS A 208 -3.41 -1.84 -15.44
C HIS A 208 -4.31 -3.07 -15.33
N ALA A 209 -5.02 -3.19 -14.21
CA ALA A 209 -5.99 -4.27 -13.96
C ALA A 209 -7.07 -4.31 -15.05
N ALA A 210 -7.67 -3.16 -15.38
CA ALA A 210 -8.70 -3.07 -16.40
C ALA A 210 -8.17 -3.42 -17.81
N CYS A 211 -6.96 -3.01 -18.15
CA CYS A 211 -6.32 -3.36 -19.43
C CYS A 211 -6.06 -4.87 -19.54
N ASN A 212 -5.46 -5.46 -18.50
CA ASN A 212 -5.18 -6.90 -18.45
C ASN A 212 -6.44 -7.75 -18.62
N ARG A 213 -7.50 -7.45 -17.87
CA ARG A 213 -8.79 -8.16 -17.94
C ARG A 213 -9.45 -8.06 -19.31
N LYS A 214 -9.17 -6.99 -20.06
CA LYS A 214 -9.70 -6.77 -21.42
C LYS A 214 -8.70 -7.12 -22.53
N LYS A 215 -7.53 -7.67 -22.19
CA LYS A 215 -6.45 -8.01 -23.13
C LYS A 215 -6.02 -6.81 -23.98
N ILE A 216 -6.04 -5.62 -23.39
CA ILE A 216 -5.57 -4.38 -23.99
C ILE A 216 -4.12 -4.18 -23.59
N LYS A 217 -3.25 -3.86 -24.56
CA LYS A 217 -1.86 -3.51 -24.28
C LYS A 217 -1.78 -2.06 -23.84
N GLU A 218 -1.04 -1.81 -22.77
CA GLU A 218 -0.72 -0.48 -22.28
C GLU A 218 0.79 -0.22 -22.31
N ASP A 219 1.16 1.04 -22.47
CA ASP A 219 2.50 1.53 -22.15
C ASP A 219 2.40 2.50 -20.96
N GLU A 220 3.54 2.81 -20.33
CA GLU A 220 3.57 3.63 -19.11
C GLU A 220 2.93 5.01 -19.30
N GLN A 221 3.12 5.62 -20.48
CA GLN A 221 2.55 6.93 -20.77
C GLN A 221 1.03 6.84 -20.90
N ALA A 222 0.51 5.88 -21.68
CA ALA A 222 -0.92 5.69 -21.85
C ALA A 222 -1.63 5.36 -20.52
N LYS A 223 -0.99 4.53 -19.68
CA LYS A 223 -1.47 4.21 -18.33
C LYS A 223 -1.57 5.47 -17.47
N LYS A 224 -0.52 6.29 -17.47
CA LYS A 224 -0.47 7.54 -16.71
C LYS A 224 -1.51 8.56 -17.18
N ASP A 225 -1.61 8.77 -18.50
CA ASP A 225 -2.56 9.71 -19.09
C ASP A 225 -4.00 9.33 -18.75
N THR A 226 -4.31 8.03 -18.78
CA THR A 226 -5.63 7.51 -18.44
C THR A 226 -5.91 7.66 -16.95
N ALA A 227 -4.94 7.34 -16.08
CA ALA A 227 -5.06 7.51 -14.63
C ALA A 227 -5.28 8.99 -14.22
N GLU A 228 -4.70 9.94 -14.95
CA GLU A 228 -4.84 11.37 -14.67
C GLU A 228 -6.26 11.88 -14.90
N LEU A 229 -7.04 11.24 -15.79
CA LEU A 229 -8.45 11.59 -16.03
C LEU A 229 -9.29 11.51 -14.75
N ALA A 230 -9.05 10.50 -13.91
CA ALA A 230 -9.76 10.35 -12.64
C ALA A 230 -9.48 11.51 -11.67
N LYS A 231 -8.30 12.13 -11.75
CA LYS A 231 -7.97 13.32 -10.96
C LYS A 231 -8.60 14.57 -11.56
N GLN A 232 -8.52 14.71 -12.89
CA GLN A 232 -9.05 15.86 -13.61
C GLN A 232 -10.56 16.01 -13.42
N TYR A 233 -11.31 14.91 -13.45
CA TYR A 233 -12.76 14.87 -13.35
C TYR A 233 -13.28 14.37 -11.99
N ARG A 234 -12.47 14.53 -10.93
CA ARG A 234 -12.77 13.92 -9.62
C ARG A 234 -14.13 14.32 -9.06
N GLN A 235 -14.53 15.58 -9.22
CA GLN A 235 -15.81 16.08 -8.70
C GLN A 235 -16.99 15.46 -9.46
N ASP A 236 -16.93 15.46 -10.79
CA ASP A 236 -17.98 14.87 -11.64
C ASP A 236 -18.11 13.36 -11.40
N ILE A 237 -16.97 12.64 -11.39
CA ILE A 237 -16.93 11.19 -11.13
C ILE A 237 -17.57 10.89 -9.77
N LYS A 238 -17.22 11.65 -8.73
CA LYS A 238 -17.78 11.46 -7.40
C LYS A 238 -19.31 11.66 -7.39
N ALA A 239 -19.78 12.77 -7.97
CA ALA A 239 -21.22 13.06 -8.04
C ALA A 239 -22.00 11.97 -8.81
N MET A 240 -21.44 11.50 -9.94
CA MET A 240 -22.04 10.46 -10.75
C MET A 240 -22.08 9.10 -10.03
N GLN A 241 -21.04 8.77 -9.26
CA GLN A 241 -20.98 7.56 -8.42
C GLN A 241 -21.99 7.62 -7.27
N GLU A 242 -22.10 8.77 -6.59
CA GLU A 242 -23.10 8.99 -5.54
C GLU A 242 -24.53 8.92 -6.07
N ALA A 243 -24.76 9.40 -7.30
CA ALA A 243 -26.03 9.28 -8.00
C ALA A 243 -26.29 7.88 -8.62
N GLY A 244 -25.35 6.95 -8.50
CA GLY A 244 -25.47 5.59 -9.07
C GLY A 244 -25.43 5.51 -10.59
N THR A 245 -25.04 6.59 -11.28
CA THR A 245 -24.97 6.66 -12.75
C THR A 245 -23.62 6.21 -13.32
N LEU A 246 -22.60 6.16 -12.48
CA LEU A 246 -21.26 5.67 -12.81
C LEU A 246 -20.84 4.63 -11.75
N PRO A 247 -20.33 3.46 -12.14
CA PRO A 247 -19.89 2.46 -11.17
C PRO A 247 -18.62 2.90 -10.42
N SER A 248 -18.36 2.27 -9.28
CA SER A 248 -17.14 2.48 -8.49
C SER A 248 -15.88 2.06 -9.24
N ASP A 249 -15.95 0.96 -10.01
CA ASP A 249 -14.90 0.55 -10.95
C ASP A 249 -14.91 1.42 -12.22
N LEU A 250 -14.39 2.64 -12.07
CA LEU A 250 -14.31 3.64 -13.14
C LEU A 250 -13.59 3.10 -14.38
N PHE A 251 -12.39 2.54 -14.20
CA PHE A 251 -11.53 2.16 -15.32
C PHE A 251 -12.01 0.89 -16.01
N GLY A 252 -12.50 -0.11 -15.25
CA GLY A 252 -13.14 -1.29 -15.84
C GLY A 252 -14.37 -0.92 -16.68
N TYR A 253 -15.16 0.06 -16.23
CA TYR A 253 -16.29 0.60 -16.98
C TYR A 253 -15.84 1.32 -18.26
N LEU A 254 -14.98 2.34 -18.15
CA LEU A 254 -14.58 3.17 -19.29
C LEU A 254 -13.84 2.36 -20.36
N ILE A 255 -12.88 1.51 -19.95
CA ILE A 255 -12.13 0.65 -20.87
C ILE A 255 -13.07 -0.41 -21.46
N GLY A 256 -13.94 -1.02 -20.64
CA GLY A 256 -14.93 -1.98 -21.12
C GLY A 256 -15.87 -1.40 -22.18
N LYS A 257 -16.34 -0.16 -21.98
CA LYS A 257 -17.18 0.55 -22.94
C LYS A 257 -16.41 0.88 -24.23
N ALA A 258 -15.18 1.35 -24.10
CA ALA A 258 -14.34 1.64 -25.26
C ALA A 258 -14.04 0.41 -26.13
N VAL A 259 -13.85 -0.77 -25.52
CA VAL A 259 -13.68 -2.02 -26.27
C VAL A 259 -14.96 -2.39 -27.03
N LYS A 260 -16.12 -2.27 -26.38
CA LYS A 260 -17.42 -2.60 -27.01
C LYS A 260 -17.76 -1.69 -28.18
N GLU A 261 -17.39 -0.41 -28.11
CA GLU A 261 -17.60 0.57 -29.18
C GLU A 261 -16.57 0.46 -30.32
N GLY A 262 -15.61 -0.48 -30.25
CA GLY A 262 -14.57 -0.65 -31.26
C GLY A 262 -13.51 0.47 -31.24
N GLY A 263 -13.52 1.33 -30.22
CA GLY A 263 -12.60 2.48 -30.13
C GLY A 263 -11.18 2.15 -29.68
N MET A 264 -10.88 0.88 -29.39
CA MET A 264 -9.55 0.41 -28.98
C MET A 264 -9.15 -0.85 -29.74
N THR A 265 -8.16 -0.72 -30.63
CA THR A 265 -7.57 -1.85 -31.37
C THR A 265 -6.40 -2.45 -30.61
N GLY A 266 -6.71 -3.24 -29.57
CA GLY A 266 -5.71 -4.01 -28.80
C GLY A 266 -4.68 -3.19 -28.02
N LYS A 267 -4.78 -1.86 -28.03
CA LYS A 267 -3.90 -0.93 -27.30
C LYS A 267 -4.73 0.15 -26.61
N LEU A 268 -4.33 0.54 -25.41
CA LEU A 268 -4.94 1.60 -24.62
C LEU A 268 -4.85 2.94 -25.37
N ASN A 269 -5.98 3.62 -25.53
CA ASN A 269 -6.06 4.92 -26.17
C ASN A 269 -6.65 5.96 -25.19
N PRO A 270 -5.80 6.72 -24.48
CA PRO A 270 -6.25 7.69 -23.48
C PRO A 270 -7.22 8.74 -24.03
N LYS A 271 -7.02 9.18 -25.28
CA LYS A 271 -7.90 10.18 -25.92
C LYS A 271 -9.32 9.64 -26.11
N TYR A 272 -9.44 8.35 -26.45
CA TYR A 272 -10.75 7.73 -26.61
C TYR A 272 -11.44 7.51 -25.26
N ILE A 273 -10.68 7.08 -24.23
CA ILE A 273 -11.20 6.98 -22.85
C ILE A 273 -11.70 8.34 -22.35
N HIS A 274 -10.93 9.41 -22.59
CA HIS A 274 -11.33 10.76 -22.25
C HIS A 274 -12.61 11.21 -22.96
N LYS A 275 -12.73 10.89 -24.26
CA LYS A 275 -13.96 11.16 -25.04
C LYS A 275 -15.17 10.49 -24.39
N ILE A 276 -15.09 9.20 -24.02
CA ILE A 276 -16.18 8.50 -23.35
C ILE A 276 -16.52 9.18 -22.03
N LEU A 277 -15.54 9.44 -21.17
CA LEU A 277 -15.78 10.06 -19.87
C LEU A 277 -16.49 11.41 -20.01
N ARG A 278 -16.07 12.26 -20.96
CA ARG A 278 -16.74 13.55 -21.24
C ARG A 278 -18.18 13.37 -21.71
N LEU A 279 -18.47 12.34 -22.49
CA LEU A 279 -19.84 12.03 -22.92
C LEU A 279 -20.70 11.58 -21.75
N GLU A 280 -20.17 10.76 -20.84
CA GLU A 280 -20.90 10.36 -19.62
C GLU A 280 -21.23 11.56 -18.73
N ILE A 281 -20.26 12.43 -18.50
CA ILE A 281 -20.43 13.66 -17.72
C ILE A 281 -21.48 14.57 -18.38
N ALA A 282 -21.40 14.77 -19.70
CA ALA A 282 -22.38 15.57 -20.43
C ALA A 282 -23.80 14.98 -20.34
N ASN A 283 -23.94 13.66 -20.37
CA ASN A 283 -25.23 12.99 -20.24
C ASN A 283 -25.81 13.09 -18.83
N PHE A 284 -24.95 13.06 -17.80
CA PHE A 284 -25.35 13.24 -16.40
C PHE A 284 -26.01 14.62 -16.19
N TYR A 285 -25.35 15.70 -16.65
CA TYR A 285 -25.86 17.06 -16.50
C TYR A 285 -27.00 17.44 -17.45
N LYS A 286 -27.32 16.61 -18.45
CA LYS A 286 -28.51 16.81 -19.30
C LYS A 286 -29.79 16.19 -18.72
N LYS A 287 -29.65 15.27 -17.77
CA LYS A 287 -30.78 14.52 -17.17
C LYS A 287 -31.17 15.01 -15.77
N GLY A 288 -30.37 15.87 -15.16
CA GLY A 288 -30.69 16.59 -13.92
C GLY A 288 -31.12 18.01 -14.22
#